data_AF-A0A9X0ZVP1-F1
#
_entry.id   AF-A0A9X0ZVP1-F1
#
_cell.length_a   1.000
_cell.length_b   1.000
_cell.length_c   1.000
_cell.angle_alpha   90.00
_cell.angle_beta   90.00
_cell.angle_gamma   90.00
#
_symmetry.space_group_name_H-M   'P 1'
#
loop_
_entity.id
_entity.type
_entity.pdbx_description
1 polymer ?
#
loop_
_entity_poly.entity_id
_entity_poly.type
_entity_poly.pdbx_seq_one_letter_code
_entity_poly.pdbx_strand_id
1 'polypeptide(L)'
;MKKLILTLCLTAAAATSAAASDEGRIAVLEARIADLEYRIAVLERNGNTAYRPNRSVYVCSVTPFQKTFEAADNNEGLARGKVRRACNAETSAMFCEDRAIRCKRFD
;
A
#
# COMPACT_ATOMS: atom_id res chain seq x y z
N MET A 1 -23.29 -40.54 47.46
CA MET A 1 -22.34 -40.40 46.33
C MET A 1 -23.08 -40.67 45.01
N LYS A 2 -23.72 -39.66 44.40
CA LYS A 2 -24.40 -39.82 43.09
C LYS A 2 -24.59 -38.52 42.30
N LYS A 3 -24.02 -37.39 42.76
CA LYS A 3 -24.22 -36.06 42.16
C LYS A 3 -22.97 -35.48 41.49
N LEU A 4 -21.83 -36.18 41.53
CA LEU A 4 -20.54 -35.67 41.09
C LEU A 4 -20.16 -36.00 39.64
N ILE A 5 -20.96 -36.81 38.93
CA ILE A 5 -20.63 -37.22 37.56
C ILE A 5 -21.27 -36.27 36.51
N LEU A 6 -22.39 -35.60 36.85
CA LEU A 6 -23.11 -34.79 35.87
C LEU A 6 -22.49 -33.40 35.62
N THR A 7 -21.61 -32.92 36.50
CA THR A 7 -21.04 -31.56 36.44
C THR A 7 -19.75 -31.47 35.63
N LEU A 8 -19.16 -32.57 35.17
CA LEU A 8 -17.88 -32.56 34.45
C LEU A 8 -18.04 -32.47 32.91
N CYS A 9 -19.23 -32.71 32.36
CA CYS A 9 -19.43 -32.75 30.90
C CYS A 9 -19.77 -31.41 30.24
N LEU A 10 -20.16 -30.38 31.00
CA LEU A 10 -20.62 -29.10 30.41
C LEU A 10 -19.50 -28.10 30.11
N THR A 11 -18.31 -28.25 30.69
CA THR A 11 -17.21 -27.27 30.54
C THR A 11 -16.33 -27.52 29.31
N ALA A 12 -16.45 -28.67 28.64
CA ALA A 12 -15.68 -28.99 27.44
C ALA A 12 -16.22 -28.32 26.15
N ALA A 13 -17.50 -27.94 26.13
CA ALA A 13 -18.15 -27.39 24.94
C ALA A 13 -17.91 -25.88 24.72
N ALA A 14 -17.58 -25.12 25.78
CA ALA A 14 -17.35 -23.68 25.69
C ALA A 14 -15.88 -23.31 25.39
N ALA A 15 -14.94 -24.16 25.80
CA ALA A 15 -13.51 -23.96 25.50
C ALA A 15 -13.18 -24.23 24.02
N THR A 16 -13.98 -25.06 23.34
CA THR A 16 -13.80 -25.43 21.93
C THR A 16 -14.29 -24.38 20.95
N SER A 17 -15.14 -23.43 21.38
CA SER A 17 -15.67 -22.35 20.52
C SER A 17 -14.87 -21.04 20.56
N ALA A 18 -14.05 -20.83 21.60
CA ALA A 18 -13.18 -19.65 21.75
C ALA A 18 -11.79 -19.87 21.11
N ALA A 19 -11.17 -21.02 21.36
CA ALA A 19 -10.35 -21.69 20.34
C ALA A 19 -11.23 -21.93 19.10
N ALA A 20 -10.83 -22.41 17.93
CA ALA A 20 -11.63 -22.33 16.69
C ALA A 20 -11.93 -20.88 16.19
N SER A 21 -12.47 -19.97 17.01
CA SER A 21 -12.56 -18.53 16.67
C SER A 21 -11.17 -17.89 16.60
N ASP A 22 -10.31 -18.17 17.57
CA ASP A 22 -8.94 -17.66 17.55
C ASP A 22 -8.08 -18.38 16.51
N GLU A 23 -8.21 -19.69 16.32
CA GLU A 23 -7.50 -20.43 15.26
C GLU A 23 -7.87 -19.94 13.85
N GLY A 24 -9.15 -19.63 13.61
CA GLY A 24 -9.58 -19.04 12.33
C GLY A 24 -8.99 -17.64 12.10
N ARG A 25 -8.88 -16.84 13.16
CA ARG A 25 -8.26 -15.51 13.11
C ARG A 25 -6.74 -15.61 12.90
N ILE A 26 -6.09 -16.56 13.56
CA ILE A 26 -4.66 -16.82 13.43
C ILE A 26 -4.35 -17.24 11.98
N ALA A 27 -5.10 -18.17 11.41
CA ALA A 27 -4.90 -18.62 10.03
C ALA A 27 -5.04 -17.48 8.99
N VAL A 28 -6.01 -16.57 9.19
CA VAL A 28 -6.18 -15.40 8.31
C VAL A 28 -5.01 -14.41 8.45
N LEU A 29 -4.51 -14.23 9.67
CA LEU A 29 -3.36 -13.35 9.91
C LEU A 29 -2.08 -13.92 9.32
N GLU A 30 -1.83 -15.21 9.47
CA GLU A 30 -0.70 -15.92 8.87
C GLU A 30 -0.71 -15.82 7.34
N ALA A 31 -1.86 -16.02 6.71
CA ALA A 31 -2.01 -15.87 5.27
C ALA A 31 -1.72 -14.43 4.79
N ARG A 32 -2.15 -13.42 5.56
CA ARG A 32 -1.86 -12.00 5.25
C ARG A 32 -0.39 -11.65 5.45
N ILE A 33 0.25 -12.19 6.49
CA ILE A 33 1.69 -11.99 6.73
C ILE A 33 2.48 -12.56 5.55
N ALA A 34 2.16 -13.78 5.10
CA ALA A 34 2.82 -14.40 3.96
C ALA A 34 2.67 -13.58 2.65
N ASP A 35 1.48 -13.03 2.37
CA ASP A 35 1.27 -12.14 1.22
C ASP A 35 2.11 -10.85 1.33
N LEU A 36 2.13 -10.24 2.50
CA LEU A 36 2.88 -9.00 2.73
C LEU A 36 4.39 -9.22 2.64
N GLU A 37 4.90 -10.30 3.21
CA GLU A 37 6.32 -10.68 3.12
C GLU A 37 6.73 -10.93 1.67
N TYR A 38 5.89 -11.63 0.89
CA TYR A 38 6.13 -11.83 -0.55
C TYR A 38 6.19 -10.49 -1.30
N ARG A 39 5.25 -9.58 -1.03
CA ARG A 39 5.21 -8.26 -1.65
C ARG A 39 6.43 -7.41 -1.27
N ILE A 40 6.87 -7.46 -0.01
CA ILE A 40 8.09 -6.78 0.46
C ILE A 40 9.31 -7.35 -0.26
N ALA A 41 9.48 -8.67 -0.32
CA ALA A 41 10.63 -9.29 -0.98
C ALA A 41 10.72 -8.91 -2.47
N VAL A 42 9.58 -8.81 -3.16
CA VAL A 42 9.51 -8.32 -4.54
C VAL A 42 9.90 -6.84 -4.62
N LEU A 43 9.41 -6.00 -3.70
CA LEU A 43 9.73 -4.57 -3.65
C LEU A 43 11.20 -4.32 -3.30
N GLU A 44 11.79 -5.09 -2.39
CA GLU A 44 13.20 -5.00 -2.00
C GLU A 44 14.11 -5.42 -3.13
N ARG A 45 13.79 -6.53 -3.82
CA ARG A 45 14.49 -6.94 -5.05
C ARG A 45 14.47 -5.83 -6.10
N ASN A 46 13.32 -5.17 -6.26
CA ASN A 46 13.16 -4.07 -7.21
C ASN A 46 13.85 -2.78 -6.71
N GLY A 47 13.86 -2.54 -5.41
CA GLY A 47 14.48 -1.38 -4.76
C GLY A 47 16.01 -1.42 -4.75
N ASN A 48 16.61 -2.61 -4.70
CA ASN A 48 18.08 -2.77 -4.72
C ASN A 48 18.74 -2.44 -6.08
N THR A 49 17.95 -2.06 -7.09
CA THR A 49 18.45 -1.49 -8.35
C THR A 49 18.49 0.05 -8.37
N ALA A 50 18.23 0.71 -7.24
CA ALA A 50 18.01 2.15 -7.18
C ALA A 50 19.26 3.05 -7.16
N TYR A 51 20.47 2.51 -6.99
CA TYR A 51 21.69 3.33 -7.10
C TYR A 51 22.36 3.15 -8.46
N ARG A 52 22.15 4.14 -9.34
CA ARG A 52 22.90 4.30 -10.58
C ARG A 52 23.48 5.72 -10.60
N PRO A 53 24.79 5.91 -10.80
CA PRO A 53 25.45 7.22 -10.73
C PRO A 53 25.10 8.21 -11.87
N ASN A 54 24.14 7.89 -12.74
CA ASN A 54 23.59 8.76 -13.78
C ASN A 54 22.06 8.61 -13.79
N ARG A 55 21.38 9.00 -12.70
CA ARG A 55 19.94 8.82 -12.59
C ARG A 55 19.24 10.06 -13.12
N SER A 56 18.75 9.96 -14.36
CA SER A 56 18.00 11.02 -15.00
C SER A 56 16.87 11.52 -14.10
N VAL A 57 16.77 12.83 -13.90
CA VAL A 57 15.70 13.48 -13.15
C VAL A 57 14.61 13.92 -14.12
N TYR A 58 13.38 13.54 -13.83
CA TYR A 58 12.19 13.98 -14.54
C TYR A 58 11.53 15.11 -13.75
N VAL A 59 11.44 16.29 -14.34
CA VAL A 59 10.66 17.41 -13.82
C VAL A 59 9.36 17.46 -14.60
N CYS A 60 8.25 17.22 -13.92
CA CYS A 60 6.92 17.24 -14.52
C CYS A 60 6.13 18.44 -14.00
N SER A 61 5.27 19.00 -14.85
CA SER A 61 4.38 20.09 -14.47
C SER A 61 3.03 20.07 -15.18
N VAL A 62 2.04 20.70 -14.57
CA VAL A 62 0.73 21.01 -15.16
C VAL A 62 0.31 22.40 -14.71
N THR A 63 -0.30 23.17 -15.61
CA THR A 63 -0.72 24.54 -15.34
C THR A 63 -2.22 24.69 -15.63
N PRO A 64 -3.10 24.17 -14.76
CA PRO A 64 -4.51 24.51 -14.85
C PRO A 64 -4.71 25.99 -14.49
N PHE A 65 -5.47 26.70 -15.32
CA PHE A 65 -5.72 28.14 -15.16
C PHE A 65 -4.40 28.95 -15.08
N GLN A 66 -4.15 29.63 -13.96
CA GLN A 66 -2.98 30.50 -13.74
C GLN A 66 -2.03 29.95 -12.67
N LYS A 67 -2.14 28.67 -12.30
CA LYS A 67 -1.30 28.05 -11.26
C LYS A 67 -0.57 26.84 -11.82
N THR A 68 0.75 26.81 -11.63
CA THR A 68 1.59 25.68 -12.02
C THR A 68 1.85 24.79 -10.83
N PHE A 69 1.60 23.49 -11.00
CA PHE A 69 2.02 22.43 -10.08
C PHE A 69 3.20 21.71 -10.71
N GLU A 70 4.30 21.58 -9.97
CA GLU A 70 5.54 20.97 -10.45
C GLU A 70 6.08 19.98 -9.42
N ALA A 71 6.65 18.87 -9.88
CA ALA A 71 7.37 17.93 -9.04
C ALA A 71 8.48 17.23 -9.83
N ALA A 72 9.53 16.85 -9.11
CA ALA A 72 10.65 16.09 -9.66
C ALA A 72 10.76 14.69 -9.02
N ASP A 73 11.23 13.75 -9.82
CA ASP A 73 11.59 12.39 -9.38
C ASP A 73 12.58 11.74 -10.37
N ASN A 74 13.28 10.69 -9.94
CA ASN A 74 14.13 9.90 -10.84
C ASN A 74 13.33 8.84 -11.62
N ASN A 75 12.02 8.72 -11.35
CA ASN A 75 11.05 7.96 -12.10
C ASN A 75 9.95 8.90 -12.63
N GLU A 76 9.77 8.95 -13.94
CA GLU A 76 8.77 9.82 -14.57
C GLU A 76 7.36 9.60 -14.03
N GLY A 77 6.94 8.35 -13.84
CA GLY A 77 5.61 8.02 -13.31
C GLY A 77 5.39 8.53 -11.89
N LEU A 78 6.42 8.50 -11.05
CA LEU A 78 6.37 9.09 -9.70
C LEU A 78 6.31 10.62 -9.75
N ALA A 79 7.08 11.25 -10.64
CA ALA A 79 7.02 12.71 -10.84
C ALA A 79 5.61 13.15 -11.31
N ARG A 80 5.04 12.47 -12.31
CA ARG A 80 3.66 12.70 -12.78
C ARG A 80 2.64 12.49 -11.67
N GLY A 81 2.77 11.41 -10.91
CA GLY A 81 1.90 11.11 -9.77
C GLY A 81 1.93 12.19 -8.69
N LYS A 82 3.11 12.76 -8.39
CA LYS A 82 3.27 13.87 -7.45
C LYS A 82 2.57 15.15 -7.95
N VAL A 83 2.80 15.53 -9.21
CA VAL A 83 2.13 16.69 -9.84
C VAL A 83 0.61 16.54 -9.79
N ARG A 84 0.10 15.38 -10.21
CA ARG A 84 -1.34 15.10 -10.24
C ARG A 84 -1.97 15.19 -8.86
N ARG A 85 -1.32 14.63 -7.83
CA ARG A 85 -1.79 14.72 -6.44
C ARG A 85 -1.81 16.16 -5.94
N ALA A 86 -0.77 16.94 -6.21
CA ALA A 86 -0.71 18.34 -5.83
C ALA A 86 -1.80 19.16 -6.52
N CYS A 87 -2.01 18.96 -7.81
CA CYS A 87 -3.06 19.61 -8.58
C CYS A 87 -4.47 19.23 -8.06
N ASN A 88 -4.73 17.94 -7.84
CA ASN A 88 -6.02 17.45 -7.33
C ASN A 88 -6.36 17.91 -5.90
N ALA A 89 -5.34 18.28 -5.11
CA ALA A 89 -5.56 18.79 -3.76
C ALA A 89 -6.20 20.20 -3.77
N GLU A 90 -6.04 20.94 -4.87
CA GLU A 90 -6.47 22.32 -4.97
C GLU A 90 -7.46 22.58 -6.12
N THR A 91 -7.56 21.66 -7.07
CA THR A 91 -8.33 21.82 -8.30
C THR A 91 -9.07 20.51 -8.62
N SER A 92 -10.16 20.59 -9.38
CA SER A 92 -10.90 19.40 -9.82
C SER A 92 -10.05 18.49 -10.70
N ALA A 93 -10.23 17.17 -10.53
CA ALA A 93 -9.48 16.15 -11.25
C ALA A 93 -9.54 16.26 -12.78
N MET A 94 -10.60 16.86 -13.32
CA MET A 94 -10.75 17.10 -14.76
C MET A 94 -9.64 18.00 -15.35
N PHE A 95 -8.99 18.84 -14.54
CA PHE A 95 -7.93 19.76 -14.98
C PHE A 95 -6.52 19.22 -14.71
N CYS A 96 -6.43 18.10 -14.00
CA CYS A 96 -5.18 17.51 -13.53
C CYS A 96 -4.92 16.14 -14.18
N GLU A 97 -5.55 15.90 -15.32
CA GLU A 97 -5.44 14.64 -16.05
C GLU A 97 -4.01 14.39 -16.51
N ASP A 98 -3.63 13.11 -16.56
CA ASP A 98 -2.27 12.72 -16.87
C ASP A 98 -1.82 13.28 -18.24
N ARG A 99 -2.71 13.30 -19.24
CA ARG A 99 -2.42 13.87 -20.57
C ARG A 99 -2.01 15.35 -20.58
N ALA A 100 -2.40 16.12 -19.57
CA ALA A 100 -2.04 17.53 -19.45
C ALA A 100 -0.67 17.73 -18.76
N ILE A 101 -0.14 16.72 -18.08
CA ILE A 101 1.15 16.77 -17.39
C ILE A 101 2.28 16.64 -18.41
N ARG A 102 3.17 17.63 -18.46
CA ARG A 102 4.35 17.67 -19.32
C ARG A 102 5.59 17.37 -18.48
N CYS A 103 6.47 16.52 -18.98
CA CYS A 103 7.70 16.15 -18.28
C CYS A 103 8.94 16.47 -19.11
N LYS A 104 10.01 16.90 -18.44
CA LYS A 104 11.33 17.10 -19.02
C LYS A 104 12.35 16.25 -18.27
N ARG A 105 13.17 15.52 -19.01
CA ARG A 105 14.27 14.68 -18.49
C ARG A 105 15.57 15.48 -18.47
N PHE A 106 16.32 15.34 -17.39
CA PHE A 106 17.64 15.92 -17.17
C PHE A 106 18.59 14.79 -16.78
N ASP A 107 19.77 14.72 -17.40
CA ASP A 107 20.76 13.66 -17.17
C ASP A 107 21.88 14.12 -16.21
#